data_AF-A0A3B9FJL0-F1
#
_entry.id   AF-A0A3B9FJL0-F1
#
_cell.length_a   1.000
_cell.length_b   1.000
_cell.length_c   1.000
_cell.angle_alpha   90.00
_cell.angle_beta   90.00
_cell.angle_gamma   90.00
#
_symmetry.space_group_name_H-M   'P 1'
#
loop_
_entity.id
_entity.type
_entity.pdbx_description
1 polymer ?
#
loop_
_entity_poly.entity_id
_entity_poly.type
_entity_poly.pdbx_seq_one_letter_code
_entity_poly.pdbx_strand_id
1 'polypeptide(L)'
;MKTQKNTKETIDGVHERFNGAVTLRDLAGSQARYVQGSGKTRVTSLVTDSRRVVPGSAFFALPGLRTDGNEHLQEALDRGAKVIISGRDEIDLPLGVTGLKVDDPRLALAEFARRYHGTPDSVLRVVGITGTNGKTTVSTLTRHLMERPGRP
;
A
#
# COMPACT_ATOMS: atom_id res chain seq x y z
N MET A 1 36.72 -6.63 -13.21
CA MET A 1 35.33 -6.93 -13.59
C MET A 1 34.64 -7.53 -12.36
N LYS A 2 33.81 -6.76 -11.65
CA LYS A 2 33.26 -7.19 -10.34
C LYS A 2 32.09 -8.16 -10.56
N THR A 3 32.29 -9.39 -10.12
CA THR A 3 31.30 -10.47 -10.06
C THR A 3 30.11 -10.02 -9.20
N GLN A 4 28.94 -9.78 -9.80
CA GLN A 4 27.72 -9.57 -9.03
C GLN A 4 27.32 -10.89 -8.35
N LYS A 5 27.42 -10.89 -7.02
CA LYS A 5 26.87 -11.95 -6.17
C LYS A 5 25.37 -12.01 -6.39
N ASN A 6 24.91 -13.13 -6.93
CA ASN A 6 23.51 -13.51 -7.02
C ASN A 6 23.03 -13.90 -5.61
N THR A 7 22.73 -12.91 -4.77
CA THR A 7 22.22 -13.16 -3.43
C THR A 7 20.74 -13.52 -3.56
N LYS A 8 20.41 -14.81 -3.40
CA LYS A 8 19.02 -15.24 -3.18
C LYS A 8 18.53 -14.54 -1.91
N GLU A 9 17.68 -13.52 -2.07
CA GLU A 9 17.02 -12.85 -0.94
C GLU A 9 16.26 -13.90 -0.13
N THR A 10 16.55 -14.00 1.16
CA THR A 10 15.83 -14.86 2.11
C THR A 10 14.47 -14.24 2.46
N ILE A 11 13.49 -15.09 2.78
CA ILE A 11 12.15 -14.65 3.24
C ILE A 11 12.27 -13.71 4.45
N ASP A 12 13.25 -13.94 5.32
CA ASP A 12 13.54 -13.07 6.48
C ASP A 12 14.01 -11.67 6.06
N GLY A 13 14.83 -11.56 5.01
CA GLY A 13 15.26 -10.27 4.45
C GLY A 13 14.12 -9.50 3.80
N VAL A 14 13.11 -10.21 3.28
CA VAL A 14 11.85 -9.60 2.84
C VAL A 14 11.08 -9.11 4.07
N HIS A 15 10.91 -9.91 5.13
CA HIS A 15 10.18 -9.47 6.33
C HIS A 15 10.80 -8.25 7.04
N GLU A 16 12.13 -8.15 7.12
CA GLU A 16 12.79 -7.00 7.73
C GLU A 16 12.55 -5.69 6.96
N ARG A 17 12.48 -5.74 5.62
CA ARG A 17 12.13 -4.58 4.79
C ARG A 17 10.72 -4.05 5.05
N PHE A 18 9.81 -4.91 5.50
CA PHE A 18 8.39 -4.58 5.67
C PHE A 18 8.06 -4.04 7.07
N ASN A 19 8.99 -4.11 8.02
CA ASN A 19 8.76 -3.78 9.43
C ASN A 19 9.25 -2.38 9.85
N GLY A 20 9.68 -1.55 8.89
CA GLY A 20 10.09 -0.17 9.16
C GLY A 20 8.93 0.81 8.98
N ALA A 21 8.72 1.72 9.94
CA ALA A 21 7.84 2.85 9.68
C ALA A 21 8.50 3.80 8.67
N VAL A 22 7.75 4.20 7.65
CA VAL A 22 8.22 5.04 6.54
C VAL A 22 7.71 6.46 6.73
N THR A 23 8.48 7.45 6.31
CA THR A 23 8.06 8.85 6.35
C THR A 23 7.02 9.11 5.26
N LEU A 24 5.93 9.78 5.60
CA LEU A 24 4.82 10.04 4.67
C LEU A 24 5.27 10.75 3.39
N ARG A 25 6.26 11.64 3.47
CA ARG A 25 6.85 12.30 2.29
C ARG A 25 7.40 11.32 1.26
N ASP A 26 7.96 10.20 1.69
CA ASP A 26 8.56 9.19 0.80
C ASP A 26 7.48 8.32 0.13
N LEU A 27 6.31 8.23 0.77
CA LEU A 27 5.14 7.51 0.25
C LEU A 27 4.31 8.40 -0.68
N ALA A 28 4.13 9.66 -0.32
CA ALA A 28 3.30 10.61 -1.06
C ALA A 28 3.82 10.82 -2.49
N GLY A 29 2.97 10.54 -3.48
CA GLY A 29 3.23 10.88 -4.88
C GLY A 29 3.02 12.37 -5.17
N SER A 30 3.36 12.78 -6.40
CA SER A 30 3.11 14.15 -6.88
C SER A 30 1.62 14.52 -6.92
N GLN A 31 0.74 13.52 -6.93
CA GLN A 31 -0.72 13.67 -6.99
C GLN A 31 -1.37 13.92 -5.62
N ALA A 32 -0.59 13.92 -4.53
CA ALA A 32 -1.14 14.10 -3.18
C ALA A 32 -0.92 15.53 -2.67
N ARG A 33 -2.02 16.20 -2.30
CA ARG A 33 -2.01 17.53 -1.70
C ARG A 33 -2.23 17.43 -0.20
N TYR A 34 -1.36 18.04 0.60
CA TYR A 34 -1.59 18.15 2.04
C TYR A 34 -2.75 19.11 2.30
N VAL A 35 -3.80 18.63 2.98
CA VAL A 35 -4.89 19.48 3.48
C VAL A 35 -4.65 19.92 4.91
N GLN A 36 -3.94 19.09 5.70
CA GLN A 36 -3.52 19.37 7.06
C GLN A 36 -2.20 18.66 7.36
N GLY A 37 -1.34 19.30 8.15
CA GLY A 37 -0.08 18.70 8.60
C GLY A 37 1.03 18.76 7.56
N SER A 38 1.98 17.82 7.65
CA SER A 38 3.14 17.78 6.74
C SER A 38 3.62 16.35 6.50
N GLY A 39 4.47 16.17 5.49
CA GLY A 39 5.04 14.86 5.15
C GLY A 39 6.01 14.27 6.18
N LYS A 40 6.24 14.89 7.33
CA LYS A 40 7.16 14.39 8.38
C LYS A 40 6.56 13.26 9.23
N THR A 41 5.27 12.98 9.09
CA THR A 41 4.55 11.96 9.86
C THR A 41 5.07 10.56 9.52
N ARG A 42 5.34 9.74 10.53
CA ARG A 42 5.72 8.33 10.35
C ARG A 42 4.48 7.47 10.17
N VAL A 43 4.52 6.60 9.17
CA VAL A 43 3.46 5.64 8.82
C VAL A 43 3.95 4.24 9.14
N THR A 44 3.22 3.52 9.98
CA THR A 44 3.54 2.15 10.43
C THR A 44 2.71 1.06 9.74
N SER A 45 1.65 1.45 9.03
CA SER A 45 0.77 0.54 8.29
C SER A 45 -0.12 1.32 7.33
N LEU A 46 -0.56 0.65 6.26
CA LEU A 46 -1.56 1.16 5.31
C LEU A 46 -2.86 0.37 5.52
N VAL A 47 -3.99 1.06 5.67
CA VAL A 47 -5.26 0.42 6.06
C VAL A 47 -6.42 1.04 5.31
N THR A 48 -7.38 0.22 4.87
CA THR A 48 -8.63 0.68 4.21
C THR A 48 -9.89 0.35 5.02
N ASP A 49 -9.75 -0.46 6.07
CA ASP A 49 -10.82 -0.85 6.98
C ASP A 49 -10.55 -0.18 8.34
N SER A 50 -11.43 0.73 8.76
CA SER A 50 -11.30 1.49 10.00
C SER A 50 -11.10 0.58 11.20
N ARG A 51 -11.76 -0.59 11.22
CA ARG A 51 -11.70 -1.56 12.31
C ARG A 51 -10.30 -2.18 12.50
N ARG A 52 -9.45 -2.10 11.48
CA ARG A 52 -8.08 -2.65 11.47
C ARG A 52 -7.02 -1.58 11.74
N VAL A 53 -7.41 -0.33 11.94
CA VAL A 53 -6.49 0.76 12.25
C VAL A 53 -5.78 0.49 13.57
N VAL A 54 -4.49 0.77 13.59
CA VAL A 54 -3.62 0.75 14.77
C VAL A 54 -2.90 2.09 14.88
N PRO A 55 -2.35 2.45 16.05
CA PRO A 55 -1.58 3.69 16.20
C PRO A 55 -0.47 3.83 15.14
N GLY A 56 -0.49 4.94 14.41
CA GLY A 56 0.47 5.23 13.34
C GLY A 56 0.05 4.77 11.94
N SER A 57 -1.13 4.18 11.79
CA SER A 57 -1.70 3.83 10.49
C SER A 57 -1.95 5.06 9.60
N ALA A 58 -1.78 4.85 8.30
CA ALA A 58 -2.37 5.65 7.25
C ALA A 58 -3.67 4.99 6.79
N PHE A 59 -4.79 5.67 7.02
CA PHE A 59 -6.12 5.22 6.61
C PHE A 59 -6.50 5.82 5.26
N PHE A 60 -6.88 4.95 4.32
CA PHE A 60 -7.35 5.34 2.99
C PHE A 60 -8.87 5.26 2.95
N ALA A 61 -9.51 6.43 2.90
CA ALA A 61 -10.95 6.57 2.75
C ALA A 61 -11.34 6.30 1.28
N LEU A 62 -11.51 5.02 0.95
CA LEU A 62 -11.86 4.59 -0.41
C LEU A 62 -13.35 4.81 -0.70
N PRO A 63 -13.72 5.41 -1.85
CA PRO A 63 -15.11 5.44 -2.28
C PRO A 63 -15.56 4.03 -2.69
N GLY A 64 -16.61 3.50 -2.06
CA GLY A 64 -17.16 2.18 -2.35
C GLY A 64 -18.54 2.24 -3.03
N LEU A 65 -18.97 1.10 -3.58
CA LEU A 65 -20.31 0.94 -4.19
C LEU A 65 -21.42 0.88 -3.14
N ARG A 66 -21.12 0.39 -1.93
CA ARG A 66 -22.09 0.19 -0.84
C ARG A 66 -21.93 1.20 0.29
N THR A 67 -20.69 1.60 0.58
CA THR A 67 -20.33 2.51 1.67
C THR A 67 -19.15 3.38 1.21
N ASP A 68 -19.12 4.64 1.67
CA ASP A 68 -17.99 5.55 1.45
C ASP A 68 -17.03 5.45 2.63
N GLY A 69 -15.73 5.19 2.38
CA GLY A 69 -14.72 5.12 3.43
C GLY A 69 -14.59 6.40 4.28
N ASN A 70 -15.06 7.54 3.76
CA ASN A 70 -15.11 8.80 4.51
C ASN A 70 -16.12 8.78 5.66
N GLU A 71 -17.12 7.88 5.63
CA GLU A 71 -18.07 7.71 6.73
C GLU A 71 -17.42 7.06 7.96
N HIS A 72 -16.25 6.44 7.80
CA HIS A 72 -15.54 5.73 8.86
C HIS A 72 -14.32 6.50 9.40
N LEU A 73 -14.21 7.80 9.09
CA LEU A 73 -13.10 8.64 9.54
C LEU A 73 -13.00 8.71 11.06
N GLN A 74 -14.13 8.92 11.75
CA GLN A 74 -14.14 9.02 13.21
C GLN A 74 -13.60 7.73 13.86
N GLU A 75 -14.04 6.56 13.40
CA GLU A 75 -13.55 5.28 13.93
C GLU A 75 -12.03 5.10 13.66
N ALA A 76 -11.56 5.50 12.47
CA ALA A 76 -10.13 5.45 12.16
C ALA A 76 -9.31 6.38 13.07
N LEU A 77 -9.82 7.59 13.34
CA LEU A 77 -9.19 8.56 14.24
C LEU A 77 -9.14 8.03 15.68
N ASP A 78 -10.25 7.51 16.19
CA ASP A 78 -10.36 6.97 17.55
C ASP A 78 -9.41 5.80 17.79
N ARG A 79 -9.11 5.01 16.75
CA ARG A 79 -8.16 3.90 16.79
C ARG A 79 -6.70 4.33 16.59
N GLY A 80 -6.44 5.61 16.34
CA GLY A 80 -5.09 6.18 16.29
C GLY A 80 -4.49 6.32 14.89
N ALA A 81 -5.32 6.46 13.84
CA ALA A 81 -4.82 6.86 12.53
C ALA A 81 -4.05 8.19 12.63
N LYS A 82 -2.84 8.23 12.08
CA LYS A 82 -2.01 9.45 12.03
C LYS A 82 -2.05 10.14 10.68
N VAL A 83 -2.49 9.41 9.66
CA VAL A 83 -2.66 9.94 8.31
C VAL A 83 -4.01 9.52 7.76
N ILE A 84 -4.75 10.47 7.20
CA ILE A 84 -5.99 10.24 6.46
C ILE A 84 -5.74 10.60 4.99
N ILE A 85 -6.07 9.69 4.07
CA ILE A 85 -5.98 9.91 2.63
C ILE A 85 -7.40 9.80 2.05
N SER A 86 -7.87 10.84 1.36
CA SER A 86 -9.22 10.89 0.80
C SER A 86 -9.28 11.62 -0.54
N GLY A 87 -10.37 11.37 -1.27
CA GLY A 87 -10.77 12.12 -2.45
C GLY A 87 -11.40 13.49 -2.15
N ARG A 88 -11.77 13.75 -0.89
CA ARG A 88 -12.46 14.99 -0.50
C ARG A 88 -11.47 16.15 -0.31
N ASP A 89 -11.87 17.34 -0.73
CA ASP A 89 -11.05 18.56 -0.59
C ASP A 89 -10.97 19.08 0.85
N GLU A 90 -12.01 18.83 1.64
CA GLU A 90 -12.13 19.22 3.02
C GLU A 90 -12.48 18.01 3.89
N ILE A 91 -11.70 17.84 4.95
CA ILE A 91 -11.89 16.80 5.96
C ILE A 91 -11.59 17.46 7.30
N ASP A 92 -12.53 17.37 8.24
CA ASP A 92 -12.29 17.82 9.61
C ASP A 92 -11.38 16.81 10.32
N LEU A 93 -10.20 17.25 10.73
CA LEU A 93 -9.16 16.40 11.30
C LEU A 93 -8.63 17.02 12.59
N PRO A 94 -8.53 16.26 13.69
CA PRO A 94 -7.98 16.77 14.94
C PRO A 94 -6.50 17.13 14.78
N LEU A 95 -6.02 18.03 15.64
CA LEU A 95 -4.62 18.43 15.69
C LEU A 95 -3.69 17.21 15.83
N GLY A 96 -2.61 17.20 15.05
CA GLY A 96 -1.63 16.11 15.04
C GLY A 96 -1.97 14.94 14.10
N VAL A 97 -3.10 14.99 13.37
CA VAL A 97 -3.39 14.10 12.25
C VAL A 97 -3.10 14.80 10.94
N THR A 98 -2.42 14.09 10.03
CA THR A 98 -2.08 14.62 8.69
C THR A 98 -3.15 14.19 7.69
N GLY A 99 -3.69 15.12 6.92
CA GLY A 99 -4.65 14.85 5.86
C GLY A 99 -4.02 15.02 4.48
N LEU A 100 -4.28 14.08 3.58
CA LEU A 100 -3.92 14.19 2.16
C LEU A 100 -5.18 14.07 1.30
N LYS A 101 -5.36 15.05 0.41
CA LYS A 101 -6.27 14.98 -0.71
C LYS A 101 -5.57 14.34 -1.90
N VAL A 102 -6.20 13.35 -2.51
CA VAL A 102 -5.76 12.69 -3.75
C VAL A 102 -6.93 12.64 -4.72
N ASP A 103 -6.69 12.61 -6.02
CA ASP A 103 -7.79 12.56 -7.00
C ASP A 103 -8.44 11.17 -7.05
N ASP A 104 -7.64 10.10 -6.94
CA ASP A 104 -8.10 8.73 -6.89
C ASP A 104 -7.48 8.00 -5.66
N PRO A 105 -8.25 7.81 -4.57
CA PRO A 105 -7.80 7.10 -3.39
C PRO A 105 -7.37 5.65 -3.65
N ARG A 106 -7.96 4.97 -4.65
CA ARG A 106 -7.62 3.57 -4.99
C ARG A 106 -6.29 3.50 -5.70
N LEU A 107 -6.05 4.39 -6.66
CA LEU A 107 -4.75 4.50 -7.31
C LEU A 107 -3.66 4.92 -6.32
N ALA A 108 -3.95 5.92 -5.48
CA ALA A 108 -3.04 6.36 -4.43
C ALA A 108 -2.66 5.21 -3.49
N LEU A 109 -3.62 4.38 -3.06
CA LEU A 109 -3.33 3.20 -2.25
C LEU A 109 -2.35 2.24 -2.94
N ALA A 110 -2.54 1.96 -4.23
CA ALA A 110 -1.64 1.07 -4.98
C ALA A 110 -0.21 1.64 -5.05
N GLU A 111 -0.06 2.94 -5.31
CA GLU A 111 1.24 3.60 -5.35
C GLU A 111 1.91 3.65 -3.98
N PHE A 112 1.15 3.97 -2.93
CA PHE A 112 1.65 3.99 -1.56
C PHE A 112 2.08 2.60 -1.12
N ALA A 113 1.28 1.56 -1.39
CA ALA A 113 1.62 0.18 -1.07
C ALA A 113 2.89 -0.27 -1.79
N ARG A 114 3.01 0.07 -3.08
CA ARG A 114 4.22 -0.22 -3.86
C ARG A 114 5.47 0.39 -3.21
N ARG A 115 5.43 1.66 -2.81
CA ARG A 115 6.58 2.34 -2.17
C ARG A 115 6.83 1.83 -0.75
N TYR A 116 5.78 1.68 0.05
CA TYR A 116 5.84 1.21 1.44
C TYR A 116 6.45 -0.19 1.54
N HIS A 117 6.15 -1.07 0.58
CA HIS A 117 6.69 -2.43 0.51
C HIS A 117 7.98 -2.54 -0.34
N GLY A 118 8.61 -1.41 -0.66
CA GLY A 118 9.93 -1.40 -1.31
C GLY A 118 9.93 -1.82 -2.79
N THR A 119 8.86 -1.55 -3.53
CA THR A 119 8.75 -1.79 -4.98
C THR A 119 9.02 -3.25 -5.37
N PRO A 120 8.27 -4.23 -4.82
CA PRO A 120 8.53 -5.65 -5.04
C PRO A 120 8.38 -6.07 -6.52
N ASP A 121 7.56 -5.35 -7.28
CA ASP A 121 7.39 -5.53 -8.72
C ASP A 121 8.68 -5.33 -9.54
N SER A 122 9.67 -4.61 -9.01
CA SER A 122 10.96 -4.40 -9.70
C SER A 122 11.88 -5.62 -9.69
N VAL A 123 11.67 -6.55 -8.75
CA VAL A 123 12.53 -7.74 -8.56
C VAL A 123 11.78 -9.05 -8.82
N LEU A 124 10.45 -9.04 -8.74
CA LEU A 124 9.61 -10.21 -8.99
C LEU A 124 9.20 -10.30 -10.47
N ARG A 125 9.32 -11.51 -11.04
CA ARG A 125 8.66 -11.84 -12.32
C ARG A 125 7.19 -12.16 -12.03
N VAL A 126 6.30 -11.19 -12.31
CA VAL A 126 4.86 -11.31 -12.06
C VAL A 126 4.11 -11.63 -13.37
N VAL A 127 3.22 -12.63 -13.32
CA VAL A 127 2.31 -12.99 -14.42
C VAL A 127 0.87 -12.79 -13.96
N GLY A 128 0.12 -11.91 -14.63
CA GLY A 128 -1.29 -11.69 -14.37
C GLY A 128 -2.17 -12.55 -15.28
N ILE A 129 -3.11 -13.30 -14.71
CA ILE A 129 -4.08 -14.12 -15.45
C ILE A 129 -5.47 -13.58 -15.17
N THR A 130 -6.16 -13.13 -16.22
CA THR A 130 -7.52 -12.59 -16.18
C THR A 130 -8.47 -13.41 -17.06
N GLY A 131 -9.77 -13.21 -16.92
CA GLY A 131 -10.82 -13.90 -17.67
C GLY A 131 -11.94 -14.41 -16.78
N THR A 132 -13.12 -14.68 -17.35
CA THR A 132 -14.30 -15.13 -16.59
C THR A 132 -14.05 -16.48 -15.93
N ASN A 133 -13.47 -17.42 -16.68
CA ASN A 133 -13.22 -18.80 -16.25
C ASN A 133 -11.74 -19.18 -16.36
N GLY A 134 -11.33 -20.25 -15.68
CA GLY A 134 -10.01 -20.85 -15.85
C GLY A 134 -8.82 -20.15 -15.17
N LYS A 135 -8.99 -18.95 -14.58
CA LYS A 135 -7.91 -18.21 -13.90
C LYS A 135 -7.09 -19.06 -12.92
N THR A 136 -7.78 -19.78 -12.03
CA THR A 136 -7.13 -20.64 -11.02
C THR A 136 -6.41 -21.83 -11.65
N THR A 137 -7.02 -22.48 -12.64
CA THR A 137 -6.42 -23.63 -13.33
C THR A 137 -5.17 -23.20 -14.09
N VAL A 138 -5.27 -22.12 -14.87
CA VAL A 138 -4.16 -21.59 -15.67
C VAL A 138 -3.04 -21.07 -14.76
N SER A 139 -3.34 -20.41 -13.63
CA SER A 139 -2.31 -19.95 -12.70
C SER A 139 -1.56 -21.11 -12.04
N THR A 140 -2.28 -22.17 -11.68
CA THR A 140 -1.70 -23.38 -11.10
C THR A 140 -0.82 -24.12 -12.10
N LEU A 141 -1.31 -24.30 -13.34
CA LEU A 141 -0.53 -24.94 -14.41
C LEU A 141 0.71 -24.11 -14.79
N THR A 142 0.56 -22.79 -14.89
CA THR A 142 1.68 -21.88 -15.17
C THR A 142 2.74 -22.00 -14.08
N ARG A 143 2.33 -22.00 -12.80
CA ARG A 143 3.23 -22.21 -11.66
C ARG A 143 3.96 -23.55 -11.78
N HIS A 144 3.24 -24.65 -12.01
CA HIS A 144 3.81 -25.99 -12.15
C HIS A 144 4.83 -26.09 -13.29
N LEU A 145 4.50 -25.53 -14.44
CA LEU A 145 5.40 -25.51 -15.60
C LEU A 145 6.64 -24.65 -15.33
N MET A 146 6.46 -23.50 -14.68
CA MET A 146 7.56 -22.66 -14.25
C MET A 146 8.44 -23.41 -13.24
N GLU A 147 7.92 -24.12 -12.22
CA GLU A 147 8.74 -24.77 -11.17
C GLU A 147 9.66 -25.92 -11.64
N ARG A 148 9.55 -26.38 -12.89
CA ARG A 148 10.42 -27.45 -13.44
C ARG A 148 11.88 -26.99 -13.70
N PRO A 149 12.88 -27.88 -13.53
CA PRO A 149 14.26 -27.62 -13.98
C PRO A 149 14.32 -27.39 -15.50
N GLY A 150 15.12 -26.43 -15.96
CA GLY A 150 15.24 -26.12 -17.40
C GLY A 150 14.37 -24.98 -17.92
N ARG A 151 13.93 -24.06 -17.03
CA ARG A 151 13.34 -22.77 -17.43
C ARG A 151 14.25 -22.03 -18.44
N PRO A 152 13.70 -21.25 -19.40
CA PRO A 152 14.45 -20.12 -19.95
C PRO A 152 14.81 -19.10 -18.85
#